data_AF-A0A292PSN5-F1
#
_entry.id   AF-A0A292PSN5-F1
#
_cell.length_a   1.000
_cell.length_b   1.000
_cell.length_c   1.000
_cell.angle_alpha   90.00
_cell.angle_beta   90.00
_cell.angle_gamma   90.00
#
_symmetry.space_group_name_H-M   'P 1'
#
loop_
_entity.id
_entity.type
_entity.pdbx_description
1 polymer ?
#
loop_
_entity_poly.entity_id
_entity_poly.type
_entity_poly.pdbx_seq_one_letter_code
_entity_poly.pdbx_strand_id
1 'polypeptide(L)'
;CTIDKGVTGDTTIGEGTKLDNQVHVGHDTVIGKKCLIASQTGIAGCVIIEDEVTIWGQVGTTSGITIGAKAVIMGQTGVTKSVEGGKSYFGTPIEESRE
;
A
#
# COMPACT_ATOMS: atom_id res chain seq x y z
N CYS A 1 10.36 0.27 10.64
CA CYS A 1 10.09 0.55 9.22
C CYS A 1 11.30 1.20 8.58
N THR A 2 11.44 1.11 7.26
CA THR A 2 12.35 1.93 6.46
C THR A 2 11.52 2.76 5.48
N ILE A 3 11.76 4.06 5.45
CA ILE A 3 10.99 5.01 4.63
C ILE A 3 11.99 5.80 3.83
N ASP A 4 11.97 5.61 2.51
CA ASP A 4 12.89 6.28 1.62
C ASP A 4 12.46 7.72 1.37
N LYS A 5 13.44 8.62 1.26
CA LYS A 5 13.20 9.99 0.81
C LYS A 5 12.86 10.00 -0.68
N GLY A 6 12.01 10.94 -1.06
CA GLY A 6 11.70 11.29 -2.44
C GLY A 6 12.92 11.51 -3.33
N VAL A 7 12.81 11.12 -4.60
CA VAL A 7 13.76 11.46 -5.68
C VAL A 7 13.25 12.68 -6.45
N THR A 8 11.96 12.68 -6.79
CA THR A 8 11.32 13.74 -7.59
C THR A 8 10.26 14.51 -6.80
N GLY A 9 9.64 13.87 -5.81
CA GLY A 9 8.65 14.49 -4.92
C GLY A 9 8.73 13.87 -3.52
N ASP A 10 8.19 14.53 -2.51
CA ASP A 10 8.31 14.01 -1.14
C ASP A 10 7.56 12.68 -0.97
N THR A 11 8.20 11.73 -0.28
CA THR A 11 7.50 10.58 0.28
C THR A 11 6.68 11.08 1.48
N THR A 12 5.36 10.95 1.42
CA THR A 12 4.46 11.49 2.45
C THR A 12 3.61 10.40 3.08
N ILE A 13 3.37 10.52 4.39
CA ILE A 13 2.46 9.66 5.15
C ILE A 13 1.42 10.53 5.83
N GLY A 14 0.15 10.30 5.49
CA GLY A 14 -0.97 11.09 5.98
C GLY A 14 -1.28 10.84 7.46
N GLU A 15 -2.01 11.79 8.05
CA GLU A 15 -2.40 11.78 9.45
C GLU A 15 -3.16 10.50 9.85
N GLY A 16 -2.81 9.95 11.00
CA GLY A 16 -3.49 8.78 11.59
C GLY A 16 -3.17 7.44 10.93
N THR A 17 -2.35 7.43 9.88
CA THR A 17 -1.83 6.19 9.27
C THR A 17 -0.90 5.46 10.22
N LYS A 18 -1.02 4.13 10.25
CA LYS A 18 -0.26 3.25 11.14
C LYS A 18 0.56 2.27 10.31
N LEU A 19 1.86 2.24 10.58
CA LEU A 19 2.80 1.28 10.00
C LEU A 19 3.28 0.32 11.09
N ASP A 20 3.23 -0.97 10.80
CA ASP A 20 3.73 -2.01 11.68
C ASP A 20 5.21 -2.35 11.38
N ASN A 21 5.77 -3.32 12.08
CA ASN A 21 7.17 -3.68 12.06
C ASN A 21 7.66 -4.09 10.66
N GLN A 22 8.90 -3.70 10.32
CA GLN A 22 9.58 -4.07 9.08
C GLN A 22 8.84 -3.69 7.78
N VAL A 23 7.93 -2.70 7.81
CA VAL A 23 7.40 -2.10 6.57
C VAL A 23 8.49 -1.35 5.84
N HIS A 24 8.55 -1.53 4.51
CA HIS A 24 9.37 -0.73 3.59
C HIS A 24 8.46 0.19 2.74
N VAL A 25 8.80 1.48 2.70
CA VAL A 25 8.14 2.49 1.88
C VAL A 25 9.14 3.06 0.89
N GLY A 26 8.96 2.78 -0.40
CA GLY A 26 9.80 3.29 -1.48
C GLY A 26 9.67 4.80 -1.71
N HIS A 27 10.61 5.37 -2.44
CA HIS A 27 10.68 6.80 -2.74
C HIS A 27 9.46 7.33 -3.51
N ASP A 28 9.14 8.61 -3.35
CA ASP A 28 8.04 9.31 -4.04
C ASP A 28 6.65 8.70 -3.77
N THR A 29 6.51 7.86 -2.74
CA THR A 29 5.24 7.22 -2.37
C THR A 29 4.39 8.15 -1.53
N VAL A 30 3.11 8.22 -1.86
CA VAL A 30 2.10 9.02 -1.15
C VAL A 30 1.16 8.06 -0.44
N ILE A 31 1.17 8.05 0.90
CA ILE A 31 0.22 7.31 1.71
C ILE A 31 -0.78 8.28 2.32
N GLY A 32 -2.07 8.02 2.10
CA GLY A 32 -3.19 8.81 2.59
C GLY A 32 -3.36 8.74 4.11
N LYS A 33 -4.52 9.18 4.57
CA LYS A 33 -4.88 9.28 5.99
C LYS A 33 -5.49 7.99 6.49
N LYS A 34 -5.24 7.70 7.78
CA LYS A 34 -5.87 6.58 8.50
C LYS A 34 -5.68 5.20 7.85
N CYS A 35 -4.61 5.01 7.07
CA CYS A 35 -4.29 3.72 6.49
C CYS A 35 -3.71 2.77 7.57
N LEU A 36 -3.91 1.47 7.40
CA LEU A 36 -3.36 0.43 8.27
C LEU A 36 -2.45 -0.47 7.45
N ILE A 37 -1.16 -0.48 7.75
CA ILE A 37 -0.16 -1.25 6.99
C ILE A 37 0.54 -2.21 7.94
N ALA A 38 0.23 -3.49 7.79
CA ALA A 38 0.74 -4.57 8.63
C ALA A 38 2.19 -4.94 8.32
N SER A 39 2.78 -5.75 9.21
CA SER A 39 4.21 -6.02 9.22
C SER A 39 4.72 -6.64 7.91
N GLN A 40 5.98 -6.35 7.59
CA GLN A 40 6.70 -6.92 6.44
C GLN A 40 6.09 -6.58 5.06
N THR A 41 5.20 -5.60 4.99
CA THR A 41 4.70 -5.07 3.71
C THR A 41 5.81 -4.29 3.00
N GLY A 42 6.02 -4.59 1.72
CA GLY A 42 6.93 -3.88 0.83
C GLY A 42 6.18 -3.04 -0.19
N ILE A 43 6.30 -1.72 -0.08
CA ILE A 43 5.68 -0.75 -1.01
C ILE A 43 6.77 -0.21 -1.92
N ALA A 44 6.66 -0.44 -3.23
CA ALA A 44 7.59 0.10 -4.22
C ALA A 44 7.51 1.65 -4.30
N GLY A 45 8.39 2.24 -5.10
CA GLY A 45 8.40 3.69 -5.31
C GLY A 45 7.24 4.20 -6.18
N CYS A 46 6.94 5.48 -6.04
CA CYS A 46 5.90 6.20 -6.80
C CYS A 46 4.50 5.59 -6.64
N VAL A 47 4.20 4.95 -5.51
CA VAL A 47 2.88 4.37 -5.25
C VAL A 47 1.97 5.40 -4.59
N ILE A 48 0.70 5.42 -4.98
CA ILE A 48 -0.34 6.22 -4.32
C ILE A 48 -1.24 5.26 -3.55
N ILE A 49 -1.29 5.42 -2.24
CA ILE A 49 -2.22 4.72 -1.36
C ILE A 49 -3.21 5.77 -0.86
N GLU A 50 -4.47 5.67 -1.25
CA GLU A 50 -5.49 6.62 -0.84
C GLU A 50 -5.95 6.40 0.62
N ASP A 51 -6.90 7.21 1.09
CA ASP A 51 -7.35 7.22 2.48
C ASP A 51 -8.01 5.90 2.93
N GLU A 52 -7.84 5.56 4.20
CA GLU A 52 -8.48 4.42 4.87
C GLU A 52 -8.18 3.05 4.24
N VAL A 53 -7.09 2.92 3.47
CA VAL A 53 -6.64 1.64 2.91
C VAL A 53 -6.08 0.73 4.01
N THR A 54 -6.43 -0.55 3.96
CA THR A 54 -5.85 -1.59 4.83
C THR A 54 -4.99 -2.54 4.00
N ILE A 55 -3.73 -2.72 4.40
CA ILE A 55 -2.78 -3.62 3.77
C ILE A 55 -2.31 -4.63 4.81
N TRP A 56 -2.67 -5.89 4.61
CA TRP A 56 -2.28 -6.98 5.51
C TRP A 56 -0.84 -7.45 5.29
N GLY A 57 -0.36 -8.30 6.19
CA GLY A 57 1.07 -8.58 6.31
C GLY A 57 1.67 -9.21 5.06
N GLN A 58 2.95 -8.91 4.81
CA GLN A 58 3.73 -9.45 3.69
C GLN A 58 3.15 -9.15 2.29
N VAL A 59 2.35 -8.09 2.16
CA VAL A 59 1.94 -7.60 0.84
C VAL A 59 3.12 -6.95 0.12
N GLY A 60 3.22 -7.16 -1.18
CA GLY A 60 4.18 -6.48 -2.05
C GLY A 60 3.47 -5.69 -3.15
N THR A 61 3.92 -4.48 -3.46
CA THR A 61 3.40 -3.69 -4.59
C THR A 61 4.44 -3.49 -5.69
N THR A 62 3.99 -3.38 -6.95
CA THR A 62 4.82 -2.80 -8.02
C THR A 62 4.80 -1.27 -7.95
N SER A 63 5.74 -0.61 -8.64
CA SER A 63 5.86 0.86 -8.66
C SER A 63 4.79 1.53 -9.52
N GLY A 64 4.43 2.77 -9.20
CA GLY A 64 3.61 3.62 -10.08
C GLY A 64 2.12 3.25 -10.13
N ILE A 65 1.62 2.50 -9.15
CA ILE A 65 0.21 2.11 -9.05
C ILE A 65 -0.55 2.95 -8.02
N THR A 66 -1.88 2.89 -8.11
CA THR A 66 -2.79 3.49 -7.14
C THR A 66 -3.63 2.41 -6.45
N ILE A 67 -3.70 2.46 -5.12
CA ILE A 67 -4.62 1.66 -4.31
C ILE A 67 -5.72 2.60 -3.82
N GLY A 68 -6.93 2.41 -4.36
CA GLY A 68 -8.06 3.29 -4.11
C GLY A 68 -8.55 3.29 -2.65
N ALA A 69 -9.22 4.36 -2.25
CA ALA A 69 -9.62 4.60 -0.86
C ALA A 69 -10.46 3.46 -0.30
N LYS A 70 -10.24 3.09 0.96
CA LYS A 70 -10.93 1.97 1.64
C LYS A 70 -10.74 0.59 1.01
N ALA A 71 -9.78 0.42 0.09
CA ALA A 71 -9.42 -0.92 -0.38
C ALA A 71 -8.79 -1.75 0.76
N VAL A 72 -9.01 -3.06 0.72
CA VAL A 72 -8.43 -4.02 1.64
C VAL A 72 -7.57 -5.01 0.84
N ILE A 73 -6.27 -4.99 1.07
CA ILE A 73 -5.32 -5.90 0.43
C ILE A 73 -4.98 -7.01 1.40
N MET A 74 -5.39 -8.23 1.08
CA MET A 74 -5.20 -9.42 1.91
C MET A 74 -3.73 -9.84 1.98
N GLY A 75 -3.34 -10.54 3.05
CA GLY A 75 -1.94 -10.85 3.33
C GLY A 75 -1.28 -11.66 2.20
N GLN A 76 0.03 -11.48 2.02
CA GLN A 76 0.83 -12.13 0.97
C GLN A 76 0.39 -11.85 -0.48
N THR A 77 -0.44 -10.84 -0.70
CA THR A 77 -0.88 -10.41 -2.05
C THR A 77 0.23 -9.64 -2.77
N GLY A 78 0.36 -9.89 -4.06
CA GLY A 78 1.23 -9.16 -4.98
C GLY A 78 0.41 -8.18 -5.82
N VAL A 79 0.45 -6.90 -5.48
CA VAL A 79 -0.29 -5.83 -6.14
C VAL A 79 0.44 -5.41 -7.43
N THR A 80 0.04 -6.00 -8.56
CA THR A 80 0.69 -5.81 -9.87
C THR A 80 0.05 -4.72 -10.74
N LYS A 81 -1.13 -4.22 -10.35
CA LYS A 81 -1.93 -3.22 -11.08
C LYS A 81 -2.65 -2.31 -10.09
N SER A 82 -3.03 -1.10 -10.52
CA SER A 82 -3.90 -0.23 -9.73
C SER A 82 -5.24 -0.93 -9.44
N VAL A 83 -5.81 -0.66 -8.27
CA VAL A 83 -7.06 -1.27 -7.80
C VAL A 83 -8.05 -0.22 -7.33
N GLU A 84 -9.33 -0.54 -7.48
CA GLU A 84 -10.42 0.34 -7.07
C GLU A 84 -10.58 0.37 -5.54
N GLY A 85 -11.10 1.48 -5.04
CA GLY A 85 -11.42 1.65 -3.63
C GLY A 85 -12.64 0.82 -3.17
N GLY A 86 -12.76 0.63 -1.86
CA GLY A 86 -13.93 0.01 -1.22
C GLY A 86 -14.11 -1.49 -1.49
N LYS A 87 -13.07 -2.16 -2.01
CA LYS A 87 -13.07 -3.59 -2.36
C LYS A 87 -11.96 -4.33 -1.64
N SER A 88 -12.13 -5.64 -1.52
CA SER A 88 -11.13 -6.55 -1.00
C SER A 88 -10.42 -7.28 -2.13
N TYR A 89 -9.12 -7.48 -2.00
CA TYR A 89 -8.28 -8.08 -3.04
C TYR A 89 -7.35 -9.14 -2.45
N PHE A 90 -7.09 -10.20 -3.21
CA PHE A 90 -6.18 -11.27 -2.83
C PHE A 90 -5.48 -11.89 -4.04
N GLY A 91 -4.27 -12.42 -3.82
CA GLY A 91 -3.55 -13.24 -4.80
C GLY A 91 -2.31 -12.59 -5.41
N THR A 92 -1.56 -13.38 -6.16
CA THR A 92 -0.38 -12.95 -6.91
C THR A 92 -0.39 -13.64 -8.28
N PRO A 93 -0.83 -12.96 -9.36
CA PRO A 93 -1.23 -11.55 -9.42
C PRO A 93 -2.55 -11.28 -8.68
N ILE A 94 -2.71 -10.04 -8.22
CA ILE A 94 -3.89 -9.57 -7.50
C ILE A 94 -5.17 -9.63 -8.33
N GLU A 95 -6.25 -10.13 -7.73
CA GLU A 95 -7.62 -10.02 -8.23
C GLU A 95 -8.59 -9.64 -7.11
N GLU A 96 -9.77 -9.13 -7.48
CA GLU A 96 -10.85 -8.83 -6.52
C GLU A 96 -11.25 -10.13 -5.81
N SER A 97 -11.20 -10.14 -4.48
CA SER A 97 -11.59 -11.31 -3.70
C SER A 97 -13.11 -11.47 -3.80
N ARG A 98 -13.54 -12.57 -4.40
CA ARG A 98 -14.92 -13.02 -4.34
C ARG A 98 -15.00 -14.03 -3.20
N GLU A 99 -15.96 -13.86 -2.30
CA GLU A 99 -16.27 -14.85 -1.27
C GLU A 99 -16.47 -16.25 -1.86
#